data_AF-A0A3B8K2V6-F1
#
_entry.id   AF-A0A3B8K2V6-F1
#
_cell.length_a   1.000
_cell.length_b   1.000
_cell.length_c   1.000
_cell.angle_alpha   90.00
_cell.angle_beta   90.00
_cell.angle_gamma   90.00
#
_symmetry.space_group_name_H-M   'P 1'
#
loop_
_entity.id
_entity.type
_entity.pdbx_description
1 polymer ?
#
loop_
_entity_poly.entity_id
_entity_poly.type
_entity_poly.pdbx_seq_one_letter_code
_entity_poly.pdbx_strand_id
1 'polypeptide(L)' 'MNENGNPYKPEIATVEDTWYETAGERAIKTFKVVLDDEKARESWSHRPGQCAMIGVLGVGESMISISCSP' A
#
# COMPACT_ATOMS: atom_id res chain seq x y z
N MET A 1 6.22 -9.11 -22.60
CA MET A 1 5.34 -9.07 -21.41
C MET A 1 6.20 -9.59 -20.28
N ASN A 2 6.65 -8.72 -19.38
CA ASN A 2 7.50 -9.13 -18.26
C ASN A 2 6.76 -10.19 -17.44
N GLU A 3 7.51 -10.99 -16.69
CA GLU A 3 7.06 -12.08 -15.81
C GLU A 3 6.22 -11.54 -14.64
N ASN A 4 5.16 -10.80 -14.95
CA ASN A 4 4.32 -10.07 -14.02
C ASN A 4 3.71 -11.10 -13.07
N GLY A 5 4.20 -11.07 -11.83
CA GLY A 5 3.63 -11.80 -10.72
C GLY A 5 2.11 -11.63 -10.68
N ASN A 6 1.44 -12.70 -10.25
CA ASN A 6 -0.01 -12.74 -10.15
C ASN A 6 -0.55 -11.49 -9.43
N PRO A 7 -1.31 -10.60 -10.08
CA PRO A 7 -1.78 -9.35 -9.47
C PRO A 7 -2.79 -9.59 -8.34
N TYR A 8 -3.35 -10.80 -8.25
CA TYR A 8 -4.25 -11.22 -7.17
C TYR A 8 -3.52 -11.87 -6.00
N LYS A 9 -2.19 -12.04 -6.09
CA LYS A 9 -1.39 -12.51 -4.97
C LYS A 9 -0.99 -11.28 -4.14
N PRO A 10 -1.47 -11.14 -2.89
CA PRO A 10 -1.01 -10.08 -2.02
C PRO A 10 0.44 -10.33 -1.60
N GLU A 11 1.19 -9.25 -1.40
CA GLU A 11 2.51 -9.28 -0.76
C GLU A 11 2.38 -8.84 0.70
N ILE A 12 3.16 -9.47 1.59
CA ILE A 12 3.20 -9.09 3.00
C ILE A 12 3.99 -7.78 3.13
N ALA A 13 3.50 -6.89 3.98
CA ALA A 13 4.08 -5.58 4.16
C ALA A 13 3.99 -5.13 5.62
N THR A 14 4.99 -4.36 6.04
CA THR A 14 5.09 -3.78 7.37
C THR A 14 4.76 -2.29 7.34
N VAL A 15 3.96 -1.84 8.30
CA VAL A 15 3.73 -0.40 8.54
C VAL A 15 4.90 0.14 9.34
N GLU A 16 5.77 0.94 8.71
CA GLU A 16 6.92 1.56 9.38
C GLU A 16 6.51 2.76 10.23
N ASP A 17 5.55 3.56 9.75
CA ASP A 17 5.13 4.78 10.42
C ASP A 17 3.68 5.14 10.08
N THR A 18 3.05 5.93 10.95
CA THR A 18 1.72 6.47 10.72
C THR A 18 1.56 7.85 11.32
N TRP A 19 0.86 8.73 10.61
CA TRP A 19 0.51 10.05 11.14
C TRP A 19 -0.84 10.51 10.61
N TYR A 20 -1.40 11.52 11.27
CA TYR A 20 -2.61 12.19 10.82
C TYR A 20 -2.25 13.46 10.06
N GLU A 21 -2.70 13.55 8.81
CA GLU A 21 -2.65 14.79 8.03
C GLU A 21 -3.69 15.78 8.55
N THR A 22 -4.86 15.26 8.91
CA THR A 22 -5.97 16.00 9.49
C THR A 22 -6.61 15.17 10.60
N ALA A 23 -6.90 15.79 11.74
CA ALA A 23 -7.58 15.16 12.88
C ALA A 23 -9.08 15.57 12.95
N GLY A 24 -9.85 14.91 13.82
CA GLY A 24 -11.28 15.19 14.05
C GLY A 24 -12.21 14.16 13.40
N GLU A 25 -13.45 14.56 13.11
CA GLU A 25 -14.49 13.63 12.59
C GLU A 25 -14.20 13.13 11.16
N ARG A 26 -13.42 13.88 10.38
CA ARG A 26 -12.99 13.51 9.02
C ARG A 26 -11.48 13.36 8.96
N ALA A 27 -10.97 12.50 9.84
CA ALA A 27 -9.54 12.28 9.96
C ALA A 27 -8.95 11.69 8.67
N ILE A 28 -7.79 12.20 8.26
CA ILE A 28 -6.98 11.66 7.18
C ILE A 28 -5.73 11.10 7.82
N LYS A 29 -5.53 9.78 7.70
CA LYS A 29 -4.37 9.08 8.25
C LYS A 29 -3.53 8.52 7.13
N THR A 30 -2.24 8.82 7.16
CA THR A 30 -1.26 8.28 6.22
C THR A 30 -0.52 7.13 6.89
N PHE A 31 -0.27 6.08 6.11
CA PHE A 31 0.49 4.90 6.51
C PHE A 31 1.71 4.79 5.60
N LYS A 32 2.91 4.80 6.18
CA LYS A 32 4.13 4.47 5.47
C LYS A 32 4.33 2.96 5.53
N VAL A 33 4.23 2.32 4.37
CA VAL A 33 4.24 0.86 4.25
C VAL A 33 5.44 0.43 3.41
N VAL A 34 6.09 -0.66 3.83
CA VAL A 34 7.23 -1.27 3.15
C VAL A 34 6.90 -2.73 2.90
N LEU A 35 7.08 -3.19 1.66
CA LEU A 35 6.96 -4.61 1.32
C LEU A 35 8.12 -5.39 1.97
N ASP A 36 7.79 -6.51 2.60
CA ASP A 36 8.76 -7.33 3.34
C ASP A 36 9.71 -8.10 2.40
N ASP A 37 9.23 -8.45 1.20
CA ASP A 37 10.05 -9.06 0.15
C ASP A 37 10.89 -8.01 -0.58
N GLU A 38 12.21 -8.14 -0.49
CA GLU A 38 13.17 -7.18 -1.06
C GLU A 38 13.02 -7.05 -2.58
N LYS A 39 12.79 -8.14 -3.30
CA LYS A 39 12.63 -8.13 -4.76
C LYS A 39 11.33 -7.45 -5.18
N ALA A 40 10.24 -7.71 -4.46
CA ALA A 40 8.96 -7.04 -4.68
C ALA A 40 9.07 -5.54 -4.40
N ARG A 41 9.83 -5.15 -3.36
CA ARG A 41 10.11 -3.75 -3.04
C ARG A 41 10.93 -3.06 -4.13
N GLU A 42 11.99 -3.69 -4.63
CA GLU A 42 12.84 -3.12 -5.70
C GLU A 42 12.13 -3.03 -7.05
N SER A 43 11.22 -3.97 -7.34
CA SER A 43 10.44 -3.98 -8.57
C SER A 43 9.14 -3.17 -8.49
N TRP A 44 8.82 -2.61 -7.32
CA TRP A 44 7.61 -1.82 -7.12
C TRP A 44 7.64 -0.55 -7.97
N SER A 45 6.59 -0.35 -8.75
CA SER A 45 6.36 0.90 -9.49
C SER A 45 4.87 1.16 -9.61
N HIS A 46 4.49 2.43 -9.55
CA HIS A 46 3.11 2.87 -9.70
C HIS A 46 3.02 4.12 -10.57
N ARG A 47 1.81 4.42 -11.04
CA ARG A 47 1.46 5.65 -11.76
C ARG A 47 0.65 6.56 -10.85
N PRO A 48 0.76 7.89 -11.00
CA PRO A 48 -0.09 8.82 -10.28
C PRO A 48 -1.58 8.51 -10.48
N GLY A 49 -2.35 8.59 -9.39
CA GLY A 49 -3.78 8.29 -9.39
C GLY A 49 -4.14 6.81 -9.21
N GLN A 50 -3.17 5.91 -9.03
CA GLN A 50 -3.44 4.53 -8.65
C GLN A 50 -3.73 4.40 -7.15
N CYS A 51 -4.51 3.37 -6.82
CA CYS A 51 -4.81 2.96 -5.45
C CYS A 51 -4.18 1.59 -5.18
N ALA A 52 -3.84 1.35 -3.92
CA ALA A 52 -3.48 0.04 -3.41
C ALA A 52 -4.68 -0.61 -2.72
N MET A 53 -4.75 -1.93 -2.78
CA MET A 53 -5.67 -2.73 -1.96
C MET A 53 -4.88 -3.26 -0.77
N ILE A 54 -5.38 -3.00 0.45
CA ILE A 54 -4.78 -3.47 1.69
C ILE A 54 -5.74 -4.46 2.33
N GLY A 55 -5.24 -5.66 2.64
CA GLY A 55 -5.98 -6.70 3.32
C GLY A 55 -5.43 -6.94 4.72
N VAL A 56 -6.34 -7.09 5.69
CA VAL A 56 -6.02 -7.52 7.06
C VAL A 56 -6.74 -8.82 7.33
N LEU A 57 -5.98 -9.88 7.62
CA LEU A 57 -6.51 -11.22 7.86
C LEU A 57 -7.55 -11.20 8.99
N GLY A 58 -8.74 -11.74 8.70
CA GLY A 58 -9.86 -11.79 9.66
C GLY A 58 -10.65 -10.48 9.81
N VAL A 59 -10.25 -9.39 9.15
CA VAL A 59 -10.96 -8.10 9.20
C VAL A 59 -11.58 -7.76 7.85
N GLY A 60 -10.81 -7.89 6.77
CA GLY A 60 -11.27 -7.59 5.40
C GLY A 60 -10.25 -6.79 4.59
N GLU A 61 -10.72 -6.22 3.50
CA GLU A 61 -9.90 -5.47 2.53
C GLU A 61 -10.44 -4.05 2.34
N SER A 62 -9.55 -3.11 2.08
CA SER A 62 -9.90 -1.73 1.78
C SER A 62 -8.97 -1.14 0.71
N MET A 63 -9.54 -0.28 -0.13
CA MET A 63 -8.80 0.44 -1.16
C MET A 63 -8.33 1.80 -0.62
N ILE A 64 -7.04 2.10 -0.74
CA ILE A 64 -6.44 3.36 -0.27
C ILE A 64 -5.63 3.99 -1.42
N SER A 65 -5.70 5.32 -1.55
CA SER A 65 -4.92 6.06 -2.55
C SER A 65 -3.41 5.95 -2.27
N ILE A 66 -2.60 5.77 -3.31
CA ILE A 66 -1.14 5.90 -3.20
C ILE A 66 -0.81 7.40 -3.22
N SER A 67 -0.11 7.88 -2.19
CA SER A 67 0.21 9.31 -2.00
C SER A 67 1.69 9.64 -2.13
N CYS A 68 2.57 8.66 -2.37
CA CYS A 68 3.99 8.89 -2.65
C CYS A 68 4.27 9.08 -4.15
N SER A 69 5.40 9.72 -4.45
CA SER A 69 5.88 9.83 -5.83
C SER A 69 6.22 8.45 -6.41
N PRO A 70 5.98 8.23 -7.72
CA PRO A 70 6.54 7.10 -8.46
C PRO A 70 8.06 7.02 -8.39
#